data_AF-A0AAV9LEE8-F1
#
_entry.id   AF-A0AAV9LEE8-F1
#
_cell.length_a   1.000
_cell.length_b   1.000
_cell.length_c   1.000
_cell.angle_alpha   90.00
_cell.angle_beta   90.00
_cell.angle_gamma   90.00
#
_symmetry.space_group_name_H-M   'P 1'
#
loop_
_entity.id
_entity.type
_entity.pdbx_description
1 polymer ?
#
loop_
_entity_poly.entity_id
_entity_poly.type
_entity_poly.pdbx_seq_one_letter_code
_entity_poly.pdbx_strand_id
1 'polypeptide(L)'
;MTSLLIEQCQVAPPPHGSATELMLPLTYFDHMWFGFGYIHRILFYKLPISKLDFVQTIIPTLKHSLSLSLKHYTPLAGNIICPLNSSGYPELRYVTGDLKSLEF
;
A
#
# COMPACT_ATOMS: atom_id res chain seq x y z
N MET A 1 -16.92 -17.34 -13.91
CA MET A 1 -16.00 -17.73 -12.82
C MET A 1 -16.29 -16.83 -11.63
N THR A 2 -16.75 -17.37 -10.52
CA THR A 2 -16.97 -16.61 -9.28
C THR A 2 -15.69 -16.61 -8.46
N SER A 3 -14.98 -15.49 -8.42
CA SER A 3 -13.87 -15.28 -7.48
C SER A 3 -14.46 -15.09 -6.07
N LEU A 4 -13.96 -15.84 -5.09
CA LEU A 4 -14.35 -15.71 -3.70
C LEU A 4 -13.25 -14.91 -2.98
N LEU A 5 -13.63 -13.80 -2.35
CA LEU A 5 -12.75 -13.07 -1.42
C LEU A 5 -12.44 -13.99 -0.24
N ILE A 6 -11.16 -14.26 -0.02
CA ILE A 6 -10.66 -15.06 1.10
C ILE A 6 -10.45 -14.16 2.31
N GLU A 7 -9.78 -13.03 2.12
CA GLU A 7 -9.44 -12.13 3.22
C GLU A 7 -9.25 -10.69 2.74
N GLN A 8 -9.74 -9.73 3.52
CA GLN A 8 -9.36 -8.33 3.44
C GLN A 8 -8.68 -7.95 4.75
N CYS A 9 -7.45 -7.42 4.66
CA CYS A 9 -6.64 -7.09 5.83
C CYS A 9 -5.95 -5.75 5.66
N GLN A 10 -5.40 -5.24 6.75
CA GLN A 10 -4.64 -3.99 6.78
C GLN A 10 -3.17 -4.32 7.06
N VAL A 11 -2.26 -3.78 6.25
CA VAL A 11 -0.81 -3.96 6.40
C VAL A 11 -0.15 -2.60 6.62
N ALA A 12 0.69 -2.51 7.64
CA ALA A 12 1.45 -1.32 8.01
C ALA A 12 2.95 -1.61 7.98
N PRO A 13 3.82 -0.57 7.89
CA PRO A 13 5.24 -0.72 8.17
C PRO A 13 5.49 -1.31 9.57
N PRO A 14 6.60 -2.03 9.79
CA PRO A 14 6.94 -2.59 11.09
C PRO A 14 7.21 -1.49 12.11
N PRO A 15 6.83 -1.67 13.38
CA PRO A 15 6.95 -0.63 14.41
C PRO A 15 8.39 -0.25 14.75
N HIS A 16 9.36 -1.14 14.47
CA HIS A 16 10.77 -0.90 14.77
C HIS A 16 11.54 -0.50 13.50
N GLY A 17 12.07 0.73 13.55
CA GLY A 17 12.91 1.29 12.48
C GLY A 17 12.13 1.82 11.29
N SER A 18 10.81 1.93 11.36
CA SER A 18 10.03 2.77 10.43
C SER A 18 10.14 4.23 10.81
N ALA A 19 9.93 5.13 9.84
CA ALA A 19 9.72 6.54 10.15
C ALA A 19 8.46 6.71 11.01
N THR A 20 8.48 7.62 11.99
CA THR A 20 7.28 7.95 12.79
C THR A 20 6.29 8.78 11.98
N GLU A 21 6.81 9.63 11.12
CA GLU A 21 6.08 10.51 10.23
C GLU A 21 6.92 10.75 8.96
N LEU A 22 6.26 10.89 7.83
CA LEU A 22 6.87 11.31 6.58
C LEU A 22 5.92 12.26 5.85
N MET A 23 6.45 13.41 5.44
CA MET A 23 5.75 14.40 4.63
C MET A 23 6.57 14.66 3.39
N LEU A 24 5.95 14.48 2.22
CA LEU A 24 6.57 14.72 0.93
C LEU A 24 5.67 15.70 0.15
N PRO A 25 6.12 16.94 -0.08
CA PRO A 25 5.40 17.86 -0.94
C PRO A 25 5.38 17.30 -2.36
N LEU A 26 4.23 17.33 -3.00
CA LEU A 26 4.13 16.88 -4.39
C LEU A 26 4.82 17.88 -5.31
N THR A 27 5.66 17.36 -6.19
CA THR A 27 6.35 18.15 -7.20
C THR A 27 5.48 18.32 -8.44
N TYR A 28 5.87 19.21 -9.36
CA TYR A 28 5.19 19.36 -10.64
C TYR A 28 5.02 18.02 -11.39
N PHE A 29 6.01 17.12 -11.31
CA PHE A 29 5.92 15.80 -11.93
C PHE A 29 4.79 14.94 -11.35
N ASP A 30 4.55 15.05 -10.05
CA ASP A 30 3.48 14.31 -9.36
C ASP A 30 2.10 14.84 -9.74
N HIS A 31 1.96 16.15 -9.92
CA HIS A 31 0.68 16.80 -10.26
C HIS A 31 0.14 16.34 -11.61
N MET A 32 1.03 16.08 -12.58
CA MET A 32 0.66 15.57 -13.88
C MET A 32 -0.11 14.23 -13.76
N TRP A 33 0.17 13.44 -12.72
CA TRP A 33 -0.47 12.14 -12.51
C TRP A 33 -1.88 12.21 -11.95
N PHE A 34 -2.34 13.34 -11.38
CA PHE A 34 -3.69 13.43 -10.82
C PHE A 34 -4.82 13.32 -11.83
N GLY A 35 -4.55 13.67 -13.10
CA GLY A 35 -5.50 13.44 -14.19
C GLY A 35 -5.60 11.98 -14.62
N PHE A 36 -4.68 11.12 -14.17
CA PHE A 36 -4.66 9.71 -14.49
C PHE A 36 -5.35 8.92 -13.38
N GLY A 37 -6.19 7.96 -13.76
CA GLY A 37 -6.80 7.03 -12.81
C GLY A 37 -5.78 6.12 -12.15
N TYR A 38 -6.24 5.29 -11.20
CA TYR A 38 -5.39 4.30 -10.56
C TYR A 38 -4.73 3.35 -11.57
N ILE A 39 -3.43 3.13 -11.41
CA ILE A 39 -2.67 2.17 -12.23
C ILE A 39 -2.97 0.76 -11.73
N HIS A 40 -3.52 -0.09 -12.59
CA HIS A 40 -3.82 -1.48 -12.30
C HIS A 40 -2.79 -2.40 -12.95
N ARG A 41 -2.22 -3.33 -12.19
CA ARG A 41 -1.26 -4.34 -12.68
C ARG A 41 -1.61 -5.71 -12.11
N ILE A 42 -1.60 -6.73 -12.96
CA ILE A 42 -1.87 -8.13 -12.59
C ILE A 42 -0.65 -8.96 -12.95
N LEU A 43 -0.17 -9.78 -12.02
CA LEU A 43 0.93 -10.71 -12.22
C LEU A 43 0.44 -12.15 -12.04
N PHE A 44 0.70 -13.01 -13.02
CA PHE A 44 0.32 -14.43 -12.99
C PHE A 44 1.53 -15.30 -12.68
N TYR A 45 1.39 -16.15 -11.66
CA TYR A 45 2.39 -17.15 -11.28
C TYR A 45 1.78 -18.54 -11.41
N LYS A 46 2.43 -19.42 -12.18
CA LYS A 46 2.05 -20.84 -12.26
C LYS A 46 2.71 -21.59 -11.11
N LEU A 47 1.93 -21.96 -10.11
CA LEU A 47 2.40 -22.66 -8.91
C LEU A 47 1.57 -23.91 -8.65
N PRO A 48 2.18 -25.08 -8.38
CA PRO A 48 1.46 -26.27 -7.98
C PRO A 48 1.14 -26.22 -6.47
N ILE A 49 0.21 -25.36 -6.07
CA ILE A 49 -0.13 -25.13 -4.65
C ILE A 49 -1.61 -25.41 -4.36
N SER A 50 -1.91 -25.96 -3.18
CA SER A 50 -3.28 -26.16 -2.72
C SER A 50 -3.88 -24.87 -2.14
N LYS A 51 -5.21 -24.78 -2.05
CA LYS A 51 -5.88 -23.65 -1.40
C LYS A 51 -5.48 -23.52 0.08
N LEU A 52 -5.29 -24.64 0.78
CA LEU A 52 -4.92 -24.65 2.20
C LEU A 52 -3.50 -24.09 2.40
N ASP A 53 -2.53 -24.55 1.60
CA ASP A 53 -1.15 -24.07 1.66
C ASP A 53 -1.06 -22.59 1.25
N PHE A 54 -1.88 -22.15 0.29
CA PHE A 54 -1.97 -20.74 -0.08
C PHE A 54 -2.39 -19.87 1.12
N VAL A 55 -3.45 -20.28 1.83
CA VAL A 55 -3.95 -19.54 3.00
C VAL A 55 -2.98 -19.58 4.17
N GLN A 56 -2.35 -20.72 4.43
CA GLN A 56 -1.48 -20.90 5.60
C GLN A 56 -0.07 -20.36 5.40
N THR A 57 0.43 -20.31 4.16
CA THR A 57 1.84 -19.98 3.88
C THR A 57 1.97 -18.72 3.06
N ILE A 58 1.29 -18.62 1.92
CA ILE A 58 1.47 -17.50 0.98
C ILE A 58 0.90 -16.21 1.55
N ILE A 59 -0.34 -16.24 2.06
CA ILE A 59 -1.01 -15.04 2.60
C ILE A 59 -0.18 -14.42 3.76
N PRO A 60 0.20 -15.15 4.83
CA PRO A 60 1.02 -14.58 5.91
C PRO A 60 2.39 -14.08 5.44
N THR A 61 3.04 -14.82 4.55
CA THR A 61 4.37 -14.45 4.01
C THR A 61 4.30 -13.16 3.19
N LEU A 62 3.27 -13.00 2.37
CA LEU A 62 3.03 -11.78 1.59
C LEU A 62 2.75 -10.58 2.51
N LYS A 63 1.91 -10.74 3.54
CA LYS A 63 1.67 -9.64 4.51
C LYS A 63 2.95 -9.23 5.22
N HIS A 64 3.74 -10.19 5.70
CA HIS A 64 4.99 -9.92 6.41
C HIS A 64 6.03 -9.25 5.52
N SER A 65 6.27 -9.80 4.32
CA SER A 65 7.23 -9.22 3.36
C SER A 65 6.79 -7.84 2.85
N LEU A 66 5.48 -7.61 2.66
CA LEU A 66 4.94 -6.30 2.33
C LEU A 66 5.17 -5.31 3.47
N SER A 67 4.87 -5.68 4.72
CA SER A 67 5.14 -4.84 5.90
C SER A 67 6.61 -4.41 5.93
N LEU A 68 7.54 -5.36 5.81
CA LEU A 68 8.98 -5.07 5.75
C LEU A 68 9.35 -4.16 4.58
N SER A 69 8.74 -4.34 3.41
CA SER A 69 9.01 -3.49 2.23
C SER A 69 8.51 -2.06 2.44
N LEU A 70 7.35 -1.87 3.08
CA LEU A 70 6.79 -0.56 3.40
C LEU A 70 7.66 0.24 4.39
N LYS A 71 8.54 -0.42 5.16
CA LYS A 71 9.58 0.27 5.94
C LYS A 71 10.50 1.11 5.05
N HIS A 72 10.84 0.61 3.87
CA HIS A 72 11.76 1.27 2.92
C HIS A 72 11.01 2.15 1.91
N TYR A 73 9.78 1.78 1.57
CA TYR A 73 8.90 2.52 0.67
C TYR A 73 7.73 3.15 1.43
N THR A 74 8.04 3.83 2.54
CA THR A 74 7.05 4.45 3.43
C THR A 74 6.01 5.34 2.73
N PRO A 75 6.34 6.09 1.65
CA PRO A 75 5.33 6.83 0.90
C PRO A 75 4.13 5.98 0.43
N LEU A 76 4.34 4.69 0.14
CA LEU A 76 3.29 3.78 -0.29
C LEU A 76 2.32 3.40 0.84
N ALA A 77 2.72 3.58 2.10
CA ALA A 77 1.85 3.41 3.27
C ALA A 77 1.07 4.69 3.62
N GLY A 78 1.45 5.85 3.06
CA GLY A 78 0.83 7.14 3.32
C GLY A 78 -0.37 7.45 2.42
N ASN A 79 -0.98 8.60 2.64
CA ASN A 79 -2.13 9.12 1.90
C ASN A 79 -1.79 10.48 1.27
N ILE A 80 -2.43 10.78 0.13
CA ILE A 80 -2.34 12.12 -0.46
C ILE A 80 -3.34 13.01 0.27
N ILE A 81 -2.84 14.09 0.87
CA ILE A 81 -3.62 15.10 1.57
C ILE A 81 -3.75 16.32 0.67
N CYS A 82 -4.97 16.62 0.26
CA CYS A 82 -5.28 17.81 -0.53
C CYS A 82 -5.84 18.90 0.40
N PRO A 83 -5.21 20.08 0.48
CA PRO A 83 -5.76 21.19 1.25
C PRO A 83 -7.09 21.67 0.66
N LEU A 84 -8.05 21.95 1.55
CA LEU A 84 -9.39 22.42 1.16
C LEU A 84 -9.39 23.89 0.69
N ASN A 85 -8.36 24.65 1.06
CA ASN A 85 -8.18 26.04 0.65
C ASN A 85 -7.13 26.15 -0.45
N SER A 86 -7.30 27.14 -1.33
CA SER A 86 -6.41 27.44 -2.47
C SER A 86 -5.01 27.93 -2.07
N SER A 87 -4.68 27.96 -0.78
CA SER A 87 -3.39 28.42 -0.26
C SER A 87 -2.36 27.31 -0.03
N GLY A 88 -2.77 26.03 -0.11
CA GLY A 88 -1.87 24.90 0.14
C GLY A 88 -1.59 24.06 -1.11
N TYR A 89 -0.48 23.32 -1.08
CA TYR A 89 -0.17 22.30 -2.09
C TYR A 89 -0.52 20.91 -1.55
N PRO A 90 -0.96 19.97 -2.41
CA PRO A 90 -1.13 18.59 -2.00
C PRO A 90 0.20 17.97 -1.56
N GLU A 91 0.12 17.12 -0.54
CA GLU A 91 1.29 16.45 0.03
C GLU A 91 1.00 14.97 0.17
N LEU A 92 2.02 14.13 -0.04
CA LEU A 92 1.97 12.75 0.42
C LEU A 92 2.38 12.73 1.89
N ARG A 93 1.51 12.20 2.75
CA ARG A 93 1.72 12.13 4.19
C ARG A 93 1.55 10.71 4.70
N TYR A 94 2.50 10.26 5.50
CA TYR A 94 2.39 9.05 6.30
C TYR A 94 2.56 9.41 7.78
N VAL A 95 1.66 8.90 8.61
CA VAL A 95 1.77 8.97 10.07
C VAL A 95 1.72 7.55 10.62
N THR A 96 2.47 7.29 11.70
CA THR A 96 2.41 5.99 12.39
C THR A 96 0.97 5.63 12.75
N GLY A 97 0.50 4.50 12.24
CA GLY A 97 -0.89 4.07 12.36
C GLY A 97 -1.68 4.15 11.05
N ASP A 98 -1.13 4.75 10.00
CA ASP A 98 -1.68 4.64 8.66
C ASP A 98 -1.61 3.19 8.16
N LEU A 99 -2.74 2.71 7.65
CA LEU A 99 -2.96 1.32 7.23
C LEU A 99 -3.25 1.24 5.74
N LYS A 100 -2.73 0.20 5.08
CA LYS A 100 -3.08 -0.11 3.67
C LYS A 100 -3.87 -1.40 3.55
N SER A 101 -5.00 -1.31 2.84
CA SER A 101 -5.88 -2.44 2.57
C SER A 101 -5.21 -3.40 1.58
N LEU A 102 -5.30 -4.69 1.89
CA LEU A 102 -4.84 -5.78 1.05
C LEU A 102 -5.92 -6.86 0.98
N GLU A 103 -6.25 -7.28 -0.23
CA GLU A 103 -7.31 -8.24 -0.54
C GLU A 103 -6.72 -9.50 -1.18
N PHE A 104 -7.21 -10.66 -0.75
CA PHE A 104 -6.83 -11.99 -1.23
C PHE A 104 -8.05 -12.80 -1.68
#